data_AF-A0A9X0QW24-F1
#
_entry.id   AF-A0A9X0QW24-F1
#
_cell.length_a   1.000
_cell.length_b   1.000
_cell.length_c   1.000
_cell.angle_alpha   90.00
_cell.angle_beta   90.00
_cell.angle_gamma   90.00
#
_symmetry.space_group_name_H-M   'P 1'
#
loop_
_entity.id
_entity.type
_entity.pdbx_description
1 polymer ?
#
loop_
_entity_poly.entity_id
_entity_poly.type
_entity_poly.pdbx_seq_one_letter_code
_entity_poly.pdbx_strand_id
1 'polypeptide(L)' 'MTEREFQAKLAELDRLLNDPEIRMDPDRVWTLLAEISARDMRPAA' A
#
# COMPACT_ATOMS: atom_id res chain seq x y z
N MET A 1 4.93 11.29 1.89
CA MET A 1 4.71 10.32 0.82
C MET A 1 4.52 11.08 -0.47
N THR A 2 5.53 11.04 -1.31
CA THR A 2 5.52 11.53 -2.69
C THR A 2 4.69 10.59 -3.56
N GLU A 3 4.32 11.03 -4.76
CA GLU A 3 3.56 10.21 -5.69
C GLU A 3 4.29 8.91 -6.06
N ARG A 4 5.62 8.95 -6.24
CA ARG A 4 6.40 7.74 -6.52
C ARG A 4 6.34 6.72 -5.39
N GLU A 5 6.47 7.16 -4.14
CA GLU A 5 6.41 6.28 -2.97
C GLU A 5 5.02 5.64 -2.84
N PHE A 6 3.96 6.38 -3.18
CA PHE A 6 2.60 5.85 -3.17
C PHE A 6 2.38 4.78 -4.24
N GLN A 7 2.81 5.05 -5.48
CA GLN A 7 2.73 4.08 -6.57
C GLN A 7 3.51 2.80 -6.25
N ALA A 8 4.67 2.92 -5.59
CA ALA A 8 5.45 1.78 -5.13
C ALA A 8 4.69 0.94 -4.08
N LYS A 9 4.05 1.59 -3.10
CA LYS A 9 3.23 0.90 -2.07
C LYS A 9 2.00 0.22 -2.65
N LEU A 10 1.35 0.83 -3.65
CA LEU A 10 0.24 0.20 -4.37
C LEU A 10 0.70 -1.05 -5.13
N ALA A 11 1.83 -0.98 -5.82
CA ALA A 11 2.40 -2.15 -6.50
C ALA A 11 2.82 -3.26 -5.52
N GLU A 12 3.31 -2.91 -4.32
CA GLU A 12 3.62 -3.88 -3.26
C GLU A 12 2.35 -4.56 -2.73
N LEU A 13 1.29 -3.77 -2.48
CA LEU A 13 0.00 -4.28 -2.04
C LEU A 13 -0.63 -5.21 -3.09
N ASP A 14 -0.58 -4.82 -4.37
CA ASP A 14 -1.10 -5.62 -5.48
C ASP A 14 -0.41 -6.98 -5.56
N ARG A 15 0.94 -6.99 -5.47
CA ARG A 15 1.71 -8.24 -5.43
C ARG A 15 1.38 -9.09 -4.20
N LEU A 16 1.28 -8.50 -3.01
CA LEU A 16 0.95 -9.25 -1.80
C LEU A 16 -0.42 -9.93 -1.84
N LEU A 17 -1.38 -9.35 -2.57
CA LEU A 17 -2.74 -9.87 -2.69
C LEU A 17 -2.91 -10.83 -3.87
N ASN A 18 -2.21 -10.58 -4.98
CA ASN A 18 -2.45 -11.29 -6.25
C ASN A 18 -1.33 -12.26 -6.66
N ASP A 19 -0.16 -12.22 -6.01
CA ASP A 19 0.96 -13.10 -6.33
C ASP A 19 0.95 -14.36 -5.44
N PRO A 20 0.64 -15.55 -5.98
CA PRO A 20 0.64 -16.79 -5.21
C PRO A 20 2.05 -17.27 -4.81
N GLU A 21 3.12 -16.75 -5.44
CA GLU A 21 4.49 -17.03 -5.03
C GLU A 21 4.88 -16.23 -3.78
N ILE A 22 4.18 -15.14 -3.50
CA ILE A 22 4.38 -14.33 -2.30
C ILE A 22 3.48 -14.84 -1.19
N ARG A 23 4.10 -15.14 -0.04
CA ARG A 23 3.34 -15.47 1.15
C ARG A 23 2.61 -14.21 1.63
N MET A 24 1.28 -14.22 1.49
CA MET A 24 0.44 -13.12 1.96
C MET A 24 0.68 -12.87 3.45
N ASP A 25 1.16 -11.67 3.76
CA ASP A 25 1.37 -11.20 5.13
C ASP A 25 0.27 -10.19 5.49
N PRO A 26 -0.68 -10.56 6.37
CA PRO A 26 -1.83 -9.73 6.68
C PRO A 26 -1.44 -8.45 7.42
N ASP A 27 -0.44 -8.48 8.31
CA ASP A 27 0.05 -7.30 9.03
C ASP A 27 0.67 -6.28 8.05
N ARG A 28 1.43 -6.77 7.07
CA ARG A 28 2.01 -5.97 6.00
C ARG A 28 0.92 -5.31 5.14
N VAL A 29 -0.11 -6.08 4.75
CA VAL A 29 -1.26 -5.59 3.98
C VAL A 29 -1.99 -4.48 4.72
N TRP A 30 -2.32 -4.69 6.00
CA TRP A 30 -3.00 -3.68 6.81
C TRP A 30 -2.16 -2.42 7.02
N THR A 31 -0.84 -2.57 7.20
CA THR A 31 0.09 -1.44 7.31
C THR A 31 0.12 -0.62 6.02
N LEU A 32 0.28 -1.28 4.86
CA LEU A 32 0.29 -0.62 3.55
C LEU A 32 -1.02 0.13 3.29
N LEU A 33 -2.16 -0.50 3.59
CA LEU A 33 -3.48 0.13 3.48
C LEU A 33 -3.61 1.36 4.37
N ALA A 34 -3.19 1.27 5.65
CA ALA A 34 -3.25 2.41 6.57
C ALA A 34 -2.42 3.60 6.09
N GLU A 35 -1.21 3.35 5.56
CA GLU A 35 -0.34 4.41 5.03
C GLU A 35 -0.89 5.05 3.75
N ILE A 36 -1.49 4.25 2.86
CA ILE A 36 -2.18 4.70 1.65
C ILE A 36 -3.39 5.57 2.02
N SER A 37 -4.27 5.09 2.89
CA SER A 37 -5.45 5.84 3.34
C SER A 37 -5.11 7.12 4.10
N ALA A 38 -4.03 7.12 4.90
CA ALA A 38 -3.56 8.33 5.60
C ALA A 38 -3.00 9.41 4.64
N ARG A 39 -2.65 9.04 3.40
CA ARG A 39 -2.35 10.02 2.35
C ARG A 39 -3.62 10.56 1.70
N ASP A 40 -4.56 9.70 1.31
CA ASP A 40 -5.83 10.12 0.70
C ASP A 40 -6.66 11.02 1.63
N MET A 41 -6.63 10.76 2.94
CA MET A 41 -7.32 11.60 3.93
C MET A 41 -6.65 12.94 4.21
N ARG A 42 -5.45 13.23 3.66
CA ARG A 42 -4.89 14.58 3.76
C ARG A 42 -5.60 15.48 2.75
N PRO A 43 -6.38 16.48 3.20
CA PRO A 43 -7.00 17.41 2.28
C PRO A 43 -5.90 18.12 1.49
N ALA A 44 -6.07 18.23 0.17
CA ALA A 44 -5.26 19.10 -0.65
C ALA A 44 -5.43 20.53 -0.10
N ALA A 45 -4.37 21.04 0.53
CA ALA A 45 -4.30 22.40 1.06
C ALA A 45 -4.08 23.43 -0.06
#